data_AF-A0A816UMN0-F1
#
_entry.id   AF-A0A816UMN0-F1
#
_cell.length_a   1.000
_cell.length_b   1.000
_cell.length_c   1.000
_cell.angle_alpha   90.00
_cell.angle_beta   90.00
_cell.angle_gamma   90.00
#
_symmetry.space_group_name_H-M   'P 1'
#
loop_
_entity.id
_entity.type
_entity.pdbx_description
1 polymer ?
#
loop_
_entity_poly.entity_id
_entity_poly.type
_entity_poly.pdbx_seq_one_letter_code
_entity_poly.pdbx_strand_id
1 'polypeptide(L)'
;ALDNIDPMVRKTACRVLGNMGEKLASNQSISKLIHALGDVDSTVRQVACESLVGMARKAPTSGLMSELIDALDNVDPMVRKTACQLLGTMGEKVATGQSISKIIDALDNSDPMVRTTACRVLGNMGEKLASNQSISKLIHALDDVDSTVREGACQALRDMA
;
A
#
# COMPACT_ATOMS: atom_id res chain seq x y z
N ALA A 1 -13.64 -2.63 -19.74
CA ALA A 1 -13.90 -3.90 -19.03
C ALA A 1 -14.03 -3.66 -17.52
N LEU A 2 -13.06 -2.96 -16.91
CA LEU A 2 -13.19 -2.51 -15.52
C LEU A 2 -14.22 -1.39 -15.32
N ASP A 3 -14.57 -0.65 -16.35
CA ASP A 3 -15.67 0.35 -16.28
C ASP A 3 -17.02 -0.21 -16.76
N ASN A 4 -17.15 -1.54 -16.87
CA ASN A 4 -18.39 -2.15 -17.36
C ASN A 4 -19.50 -2.07 -16.29
N ILE A 5 -20.74 -1.89 -16.70
CA ILE A 5 -21.90 -1.85 -15.78
C ILE A 5 -22.09 -3.16 -15.01
N ASP A 6 -21.76 -4.29 -15.64
CA ASP A 6 -21.88 -5.61 -15.04
C ASP A 6 -20.71 -5.89 -14.09
N PRO A 7 -20.98 -6.06 -12.76
CA PRO A 7 -19.94 -6.37 -11.78
C PRO A 7 -19.22 -7.69 -12.06
N MET A 8 -19.87 -8.66 -12.73
CA MET A 8 -19.23 -9.92 -13.08
C MET A 8 -18.16 -9.74 -14.17
N VAL A 9 -18.39 -8.81 -15.11
CA VAL A 9 -17.39 -8.43 -16.12
C VAL A 9 -16.22 -7.71 -15.45
N ARG A 10 -16.49 -6.77 -14.54
CA ARG A 10 -15.43 -6.06 -13.78
C ARG A 10 -14.60 -7.02 -12.93
N LYS A 11 -15.26 -7.90 -12.16
CA LYS A 11 -14.63 -8.97 -11.37
C LYS A 11 -13.74 -9.85 -12.23
N THR A 12 -14.23 -10.28 -13.38
CA THR A 12 -13.45 -11.14 -14.30
C THR A 12 -12.25 -10.39 -14.84
N ALA A 13 -12.40 -9.11 -15.17
CA ALA A 13 -11.28 -8.27 -15.58
C ALA A 13 -10.22 -8.14 -14.48
N CYS A 14 -10.60 -7.88 -13.22
CA CYS A 14 -9.66 -7.85 -12.09
C CYS A 14 -8.88 -9.16 -11.98
N ARG A 15 -9.59 -10.30 -11.98
CA ARG A 15 -8.98 -11.62 -11.85
C ARG A 15 -8.04 -11.95 -13.00
N VAL A 16 -8.40 -11.58 -14.22
CA VAL A 16 -7.54 -11.77 -15.40
C VAL A 16 -6.28 -10.93 -15.25
N LEU A 17 -6.38 -9.67 -14.84
CA LEU A 17 -5.23 -8.80 -14.62
C LEU A 17 -4.31 -9.31 -13.50
N GLY A 18 -4.85 -9.82 -12.39
CA GLY A 18 -4.04 -10.41 -11.32
C GLY A 18 -3.35 -11.74 -11.71
N ASN A 19 -3.92 -12.45 -12.68
CA ASN A 19 -3.36 -13.70 -13.21
C ASN A 19 -2.38 -13.47 -14.37
N MET A 20 -2.48 -12.33 -15.05
CA MET A 20 -1.44 -11.88 -15.97
C MET A 20 -0.17 -11.63 -15.16
N GLY A 21 0.79 -12.54 -15.29
CA GLY A 21 2.08 -12.43 -14.59
C GLY A 21 2.89 -11.20 -15.01
N GLU A 22 4.10 -11.11 -14.49
CA GLU A 22 5.05 -9.99 -14.61
C GLU A 22 5.18 -9.40 -16.03
N LYS A 23 5.06 -10.24 -17.07
CA LYS A 23 5.20 -9.86 -18.49
C LYS A 23 4.10 -8.90 -19.02
N LEU A 24 2.99 -8.74 -18.32
CA LEU A 24 1.85 -7.88 -18.72
C LEU A 24 1.35 -6.96 -17.59
N ALA A 25 1.97 -7.03 -16.42
CA ALA A 25 1.68 -6.15 -15.28
C ALA A 25 2.29 -4.75 -15.52
N SER A 26 1.72 -4.00 -16.46
CA SER A 26 2.08 -2.58 -16.63
C SER A 26 1.56 -1.76 -15.45
N ASN A 27 2.19 -0.60 -15.19
CA ASN A 27 1.70 0.36 -14.20
C ASN A 27 0.22 0.73 -14.44
N GLN A 28 -0.21 0.75 -15.71
CA GLN A 28 -1.61 0.98 -16.07
C GLN A 28 -2.55 -0.12 -15.55
N SER A 29 -2.13 -1.39 -15.59
CA SER A 29 -2.90 -2.52 -15.04
C SER A 29 -3.01 -2.43 -13.52
N ILE A 30 -1.91 -2.05 -12.86
CA ILE A 30 -1.86 -1.82 -11.40
C ILE A 30 -2.80 -0.69 -11.00
N SER A 31 -2.69 0.48 -11.65
CA SER A 31 -3.51 1.65 -11.37
C SER A 31 -5.00 1.37 -11.55
N LYS A 32 -5.35 0.61 -12.59
CA LYS A 32 -6.72 0.14 -12.82
C LYS A 32 -7.25 -0.82 -11.74
N LEU A 33 -6.40 -1.71 -11.22
CA LEU A 33 -6.75 -2.58 -10.09
C LEU A 33 -6.90 -1.78 -8.78
N ILE A 34 -6.06 -0.77 -8.57
CA ILE A 34 -6.17 0.15 -7.43
C ILE A 34 -7.49 0.93 -7.49
N HIS A 35 -7.90 1.41 -8.66
CA HIS A 35 -9.20 2.03 -8.83
C HIS A 35 -10.35 1.07 -8.48
N ALA A 36 -10.24 -0.20 -8.88
CA ALA A 36 -11.24 -1.23 -8.55
C ALA A 36 -11.32 -1.57 -7.04
N LEU A 37 -10.41 -1.08 -6.20
CA LEU A 37 -10.56 -1.15 -4.73
C LEU A 37 -11.69 -0.26 -4.21
N GLY A 38 -12.09 0.76 -4.98
CA GLY A 38 -13.22 1.64 -4.70
C GLY A 38 -14.53 1.21 -5.37
N ASP A 39 -14.57 0.01 -5.98
CA ASP A 39 -15.76 -0.45 -6.69
C ASP A 39 -16.99 -0.53 -5.76
N VAL A 40 -18.18 -0.21 -6.27
CA VAL A 40 -19.43 -0.31 -5.52
C VAL A 40 -19.73 -1.75 -5.08
N ASP A 41 -19.33 -2.75 -5.88
CA ASP A 41 -19.52 -4.17 -5.60
C ASP A 41 -18.39 -4.71 -4.71
N SER A 42 -18.75 -5.27 -3.55
CA SER A 42 -17.78 -5.79 -2.58
C SER A 42 -16.94 -6.95 -3.11
N THR A 43 -17.49 -7.76 -4.03
CA THR A 43 -16.78 -8.88 -4.64
C THR A 43 -15.73 -8.37 -5.61
N VAL A 44 -16.02 -7.31 -6.36
CA VAL A 44 -15.03 -6.66 -7.24
C VAL A 44 -13.87 -6.10 -6.42
N ARG A 45 -14.17 -5.39 -5.32
CA ARG A 45 -13.14 -4.88 -4.39
C ARG A 45 -12.25 -5.99 -3.83
N GLN A 46 -12.87 -7.08 -3.37
CA GLN A 46 -12.14 -8.23 -2.85
C GLN A 46 -11.20 -8.84 -3.90
N VAL A 47 -11.70 -9.07 -5.11
CA VAL A 47 -10.91 -9.68 -6.19
C VAL A 47 -9.79 -8.74 -6.66
N ALA A 48 -10.01 -7.43 -6.67
CA ALA A 48 -8.97 -6.45 -6.96
C ALA A 48 -7.85 -6.50 -5.90
N CYS A 49 -8.21 -6.56 -4.61
CA CYS A 49 -7.26 -6.70 -3.52
C CYS A 49 -6.45 -8.02 -3.63
N GLU A 50 -7.13 -9.16 -3.80
CA GLU A 50 -6.49 -10.46 -3.98
C GLU A 50 -5.55 -10.48 -5.20
N SER A 51 -5.95 -9.81 -6.28
CA SER A 51 -5.14 -9.67 -7.49
C SER A 51 -3.86 -8.87 -7.22
N LEU A 52 -3.95 -7.73 -6.53
CA LEU A 52 -2.78 -6.92 -6.16
C LEU A 52 -1.83 -7.66 -5.21
N VAL A 53 -2.35 -8.39 -4.21
CA VAL A 53 -1.52 -9.26 -3.34
C VAL A 53 -0.84 -10.36 -4.17
N GLY A 54 -1.59 -11.01 -5.05
CA GLY A 54 -1.07 -12.06 -5.93
C GLY A 54 0.04 -11.54 -6.84
N MET A 55 -0.12 -10.34 -7.40
CA MET A 55 0.88 -9.66 -8.20
C MET A 55 2.14 -9.36 -7.39
N ALA A 56 1.99 -8.74 -6.21
CA ALA A 56 3.11 -8.40 -5.33
C ALA A 56 3.95 -9.63 -4.93
N ARG A 57 3.30 -10.78 -4.69
CA ARG A 57 3.97 -12.03 -4.32
C ARG A 57 4.72 -12.68 -5.48
N LYS A 58 4.20 -12.56 -6.71
CA LYS A 58 4.79 -13.19 -7.90
C LYS A 58 5.92 -12.34 -8.48
N ALA A 59 5.79 -11.02 -8.40
CA ALA A 59 6.71 -10.07 -9.00
C ALA A 59 6.61 -8.70 -8.30
N PRO A 60 7.54 -8.41 -7.37
CA PRO A 60 7.70 -7.08 -6.81
C PRO A 60 8.04 -6.04 -7.89
N THR A 61 7.04 -5.40 -8.48
CA THR A 61 7.28 -4.28 -9.40
C THR A 61 7.41 -2.99 -8.58
N SER A 62 8.42 -2.18 -8.90
CA SER A 62 8.60 -0.84 -8.30
C SER A 62 7.35 0.04 -8.46
N GLY A 63 6.61 -0.14 -9.56
CA GLY A 63 5.36 0.55 -9.82
C GLY A 63 4.23 0.24 -8.83
N LEU A 64 4.14 -1.00 -8.31
CA LEU A 64 3.05 -1.38 -7.42
C LEU A 64 3.11 -0.65 -6.08
N MET A 65 4.29 -0.59 -5.47
CA MET A 65 4.48 0.14 -4.21
C MET A 65 4.23 1.63 -4.39
N SER A 66 4.72 2.22 -5.49
CA SER A 66 4.49 3.63 -5.78
C SER A 66 2.99 3.94 -5.87
N GLU A 67 2.26 3.19 -6.69
CA GLU A 67 0.83 3.43 -6.88
C GLU A 67 0.02 3.18 -5.60
N LEU A 68 0.41 2.20 -4.76
CA LEU A 68 -0.25 1.96 -3.49
C LEU A 68 0.00 3.08 -2.47
N ILE A 69 1.18 3.68 -2.46
CA ILE A 69 1.47 4.86 -1.62
C ILE A 69 0.65 6.04 -2.12
N ASP A 70 0.61 6.28 -3.43
CA ASP A 70 -0.19 7.36 -4.01
C ASP A 70 -1.71 7.15 -3.74
N ALA A 71 -2.16 5.89 -3.67
CA ALA A 71 -3.53 5.52 -3.32
C ALA A 71 -3.90 5.81 -1.85
N LEU A 72 -2.92 6.07 -0.98
CA LEU A 72 -3.18 6.54 0.39
C LEU A 72 -3.77 7.95 0.41
N ASP A 73 -3.57 8.74 -0.64
CA ASP A 73 -4.17 10.07 -0.81
C ASP A 73 -5.44 10.06 -1.68
N ASN A 74 -5.98 8.87 -1.99
CA ASN A 74 -7.17 8.76 -2.82
C ASN A 74 -8.40 9.39 -2.16
N VAL A 75 -9.27 10.03 -2.95
CA VAL A 75 -10.51 10.64 -2.46
C VAL A 75 -11.47 9.60 -1.85
N ASP A 76 -11.46 8.37 -2.35
CA ASP A 76 -12.29 7.27 -1.85
C ASP A 76 -11.67 6.66 -0.57
N PRO A 77 -12.35 6.74 0.59
CA PRO A 77 -11.86 6.15 1.84
C PRO A 77 -11.63 4.63 1.77
N MET A 78 -12.37 3.92 0.93
CA MET A 78 -12.20 2.48 0.76
C MET A 78 -10.89 2.17 0.06
N VAL A 79 -10.55 2.92 -1.00
CA VAL A 79 -9.26 2.80 -1.69
C VAL A 79 -8.12 3.07 -0.71
N ARG A 80 -8.19 4.16 0.08
CA ARG A 80 -7.17 4.47 1.09
C ARG A 80 -6.99 3.34 2.10
N LYS A 81 -8.11 2.85 2.67
CA LYS A 81 -8.10 1.76 3.65
C LYS A 81 -7.47 0.49 3.08
N THR A 82 -7.86 0.11 1.87
CA THR A 82 -7.35 -1.13 1.25
C THR A 82 -5.90 -0.98 0.81
N ALA A 83 -5.47 0.19 0.33
CA ALA A 83 -4.07 0.50 0.05
C ALA A 83 -3.21 0.38 1.33
N CYS A 84 -3.68 0.92 2.45
CA CYS A 84 -3.05 0.77 3.76
C CYS A 84 -2.89 -0.70 4.18
N GLN A 85 -3.97 -1.48 4.07
CA GLN A 85 -3.94 -2.92 4.37
C GLN A 85 -2.95 -3.66 3.47
N LEU A 86 -2.97 -3.39 2.16
CA LEU A 86 -2.08 -4.00 1.18
C LEU A 86 -0.62 -3.70 1.51
N LEU A 87 -0.27 -2.42 1.71
CA LEU A 87 1.10 -2.02 2.07
C LEU A 87 1.58 -2.72 3.35
N GLY A 88 0.73 -2.79 4.38
CA GLY A 88 1.04 -3.50 5.61
C GLY A 88 1.27 -5.00 5.41
N THR A 89 0.49 -5.65 4.53
CA THR A 89 0.63 -7.09 4.22
C THR A 89 1.80 -7.42 3.29
N MET A 90 2.22 -6.47 2.47
CA MET A 90 3.34 -6.66 1.52
C MET A 90 4.69 -6.70 2.25
N GLY A 91 4.84 -5.94 3.33
CA GLY A 91 6.01 -5.99 4.22
C GLY A 91 7.35 -5.97 3.49
N GLU A 92 8.33 -6.72 3.99
CA GLU A 92 9.70 -6.80 3.44
C GLU A 92 9.80 -7.26 1.98
N LYS A 93 8.84 -8.05 1.49
CA LYS A 93 8.97 -8.77 0.21
C LYS A 93 8.97 -7.89 -1.02
N VAL A 94 8.56 -6.63 -0.88
CA VAL A 94 8.28 -5.73 -2.01
C VAL A 94 8.99 -4.37 -1.88
N ALA A 95 9.75 -4.16 -0.81
CA ALA A 95 10.46 -2.92 -0.55
C ALA A 95 11.64 -2.73 -1.52
N THR A 96 11.54 -1.75 -2.42
CA THR A 96 12.66 -1.28 -3.26
C THR A 96 13.19 0.05 -2.73
N GLY A 97 14.42 0.44 -3.11
CA GLY A 97 15.01 1.75 -2.74
C GLY A 97 14.07 2.95 -2.92
N GLN A 98 13.35 3.00 -4.04
CA GLN A 98 12.38 4.06 -4.33
C GLN A 98 11.12 3.97 -3.44
N SER A 99 10.62 2.75 -3.21
CA SER A 99 9.48 2.52 -2.32
C SER A 99 9.78 2.98 -0.89
N ILE A 100 11.00 2.76 -0.42
CA ILE A 100 11.47 3.14 0.91
C ILE A 100 11.44 4.66 1.09
N SER A 101 11.97 5.41 0.10
CA SER A 101 11.93 6.88 0.14
C SER A 101 10.50 7.39 0.26
N LYS A 102 9.58 6.87 -0.56
CA LYS A 102 8.17 7.27 -0.50
C LYS A 102 7.49 6.92 0.83
N ILE A 103 7.81 5.78 1.43
CA ILE A 103 7.29 5.41 2.76
C ILE A 103 7.81 6.37 3.83
N ILE A 104 9.10 6.73 3.76
CA ILE A 104 9.70 7.72 4.67
C ILE A 104 9.05 9.09 4.48
N ASP A 105 8.74 9.50 3.25
CA ASP A 105 8.02 10.76 2.99
C ASP A 105 6.57 10.72 3.49
N ALA A 106 5.91 9.57 3.44
CA ALA A 106 4.56 9.38 3.96
C ALA A 106 4.45 9.56 5.49
N LEU A 107 5.56 9.51 6.24
CA LEU A 107 5.58 9.89 7.66
C LEU A 107 5.26 11.37 7.90
N ASP A 108 5.39 12.24 6.89
CA ASP A 108 5.07 13.67 6.97
C ASP A 108 3.75 14.02 6.27
N ASN A 109 2.96 13.02 5.85
CA ASN A 109 1.71 13.25 5.15
C ASN A 109 0.69 13.98 6.04
N SER A 110 -0.14 14.84 5.45
CA SER A 110 -1.18 15.58 6.18
C SER A 110 -2.25 14.69 6.83
N ASP A 111 -2.57 13.54 6.22
CA ASP A 111 -3.55 12.59 6.73
C ASP A 111 -2.89 11.65 7.77
N PRO A 112 -3.36 11.66 9.04
CA PRO A 112 -2.84 10.79 10.10
C PRO A 112 -2.90 9.30 9.75
N MET A 113 -3.90 8.86 8.98
CA MET A 113 -4.01 7.46 8.58
C MET A 113 -2.83 7.04 7.71
N VAL A 114 -2.35 7.94 6.84
CA VAL A 114 -1.20 7.71 5.97
C VAL A 114 0.08 7.63 6.81
N ARG A 115 0.25 8.55 7.77
CA ARG A 115 1.39 8.53 8.70
C ARG A 115 1.42 7.25 9.54
N THR A 116 0.30 6.84 10.14
CA THR A 116 0.18 5.57 10.88
C THR A 116 0.55 4.37 10.00
N THR A 117 0.09 4.38 8.74
CA THR A 117 0.39 3.31 7.79
C THR A 117 1.88 3.26 7.50
N ALA A 118 2.52 4.41 7.27
CA ALA A 118 3.95 4.49 7.05
C ALA A 118 4.74 3.93 8.25
N CYS A 119 4.37 4.28 9.48
CA CYS A 119 4.98 3.68 10.68
C CYS A 119 4.86 2.15 10.67
N ARG A 120 3.64 1.62 10.49
CA ARG A 120 3.40 0.17 10.48
C ARG A 120 4.18 -0.55 9.38
N VAL A 121 4.26 0.04 8.19
CA VAL A 121 5.00 -0.53 7.07
C VAL A 121 6.50 -0.57 7.37
N LEU A 122 7.06 0.50 7.93
CA LEU A 122 8.47 0.53 8.35
C LEU A 122 8.77 -0.51 9.43
N GLY A 123 7.90 -0.61 10.44
CA GLY A 123 8.00 -1.66 11.48
C GLY A 123 7.97 -3.07 10.91
N ASN A 124 7.00 -3.35 10.03
CA ASN A 124 6.87 -4.65 9.35
C ASN A 124 8.03 -4.97 8.40
N MET A 125 8.80 -3.97 7.97
CA MET A 125 9.98 -4.13 7.13
C MET A 125 11.29 -4.27 7.95
N GLY A 126 11.22 -4.03 9.26
CA GLY A 126 12.27 -4.32 10.23
C GLY A 126 13.59 -3.59 10.00
N GLU A 127 14.67 -4.18 10.55
CA GLU A 127 16.05 -3.67 10.51
C GLU A 127 16.54 -3.33 9.09
N LYS A 128 16.02 -4.02 8.06
CA LYS A 128 16.44 -3.80 6.67
C LYS A 128 16.25 -2.36 6.21
N LEU A 129 15.29 -1.66 6.81
CA LEU A 129 14.99 -0.26 6.55
C LEU A 129 15.34 0.68 7.70
N ALA A 130 16.11 0.22 8.69
CA ALA A 130 16.62 1.02 9.81
C ALA A 130 17.75 1.95 9.35
N SER A 131 17.43 2.84 8.42
CA SER A 131 18.29 3.98 8.07
C SER A 131 18.19 5.06 9.16
N ASN A 132 19.26 5.85 9.31
CA ASN A 132 19.23 7.01 10.22
C ASN A 132 18.05 7.96 9.91
N GLN A 133 17.69 8.09 8.63
CA GLN A 133 16.57 8.94 8.21
C GLN A 133 15.21 8.39 8.67
N SER A 134 14.93 7.10 8.44
CA SER A 134 13.67 6.46 8.87
C SER A 134 13.56 6.44 10.40
N ILE A 135 14.63 6.10 11.12
CA ILE A 135 14.66 6.15 12.58
C ILE A 135 14.39 7.57 13.07
N SER A 136 15.04 8.59 12.51
CA SER A 136 14.84 9.99 12.91
C SER A 136 13.40 10.45 12.69
N LYS A 137 12.76 10.08 11.57
CA LYS A 137 11.36 10.44 11.32
C LYS A 137 10.40 9.67 12.23
N LEU A 138 10.67 8.40 12.52
CA LEU A 138 9.87 7.63 13.47
C LEU A 138 9.98 8.18 14.90
N ILE A 139 11.16 8.64 15.32
CA ILE A 139 11.33 9.35 16.59
C ILE A 139 10.48 10.63 16.61
N HIS A 140 10.48 11.43 15.55
CA HIS A 140 9.62 12.61 15.46
C HIS A 140 8.13 12.25 15.51
N ALA A 141 7.72 11.13 14.90
CA ALA A 141 6.34 10.64 14.94
C ALA A 141 5.87 10.18 16.34
N LEU A 142 6.79 10.02 17.31
CA LEU A 142 6.42 9.81 18.72
C LEU A 142 5.76 11.05 19.35
N ASP A 143 6.00 12.22 18.78
CA ASP A 143 5.42 13.50 19.23
C ASP A 143 4.26 13.96 18.32
N ASP A 144 3.76 13.08 17.44
CA ASP A 144 2.67 13.41 16.53
C ASP A 144 1.39 13.83 17.27
N VAL A 145 0.61 14.74 16.69
CA VAL A 145 -0.67 15.20 17.24
C VAL A 145 -1.68 14.06 17.38
N ASP A 146 -1.64 13.09 16.47
CA ASP A 146 -2.54 11.94 16.44
C ASP A 146 -1.99 10.78 17.28
N SER A 147 -2.81 10.27 18.21
CA SER A 147 -2.40 9.19 19.11
C SER A 147 -2.09 7.88 18.40
N THR A 148 -2.78 7.58 17.30
CA THR A 148 -2.58 6.35 16.54
C THR A 148 -1.28 6.41 15.74
N VAL A 149 -0.85 7.61 15.31
CA VAL A 149 0.49 7.81 14.73
C VAL A 149 1.57 7.57 15.79
N ARG A 150 1.42 8.14 16.99
CA ARG A 150 2.37 7.91 18.11
C ARG A 150 2.49 6.42 18.46
N GLU A 151 1.37 5.71 18.58
CA GLU A 151 1.36 4.27 18.83
C GLU A 151 2.04 3.49 17.71
N GLY A 152 1.74 3.84 16.45
CA GLY A 152 2.38 3.24 15.28
C GLY A 152 3.89 3.44 15.27
N ALA A 153 4.37 4.62 15.65
CA ALA A 153 5.79 4.95 15.73
C ALA A 153 6.51 4.16 16.84
N CYS A 154 5.91 4.07 18.04
CA CYS A 154 6.42 3.22 19.12
C CYS A 154 6.56 1.76 18.68
N GLN A 155 5.50 1.24 18.05
CA GLN A 155 5.46 -0.15 17.58
C GLN A 155 6.52 -0.39 16.51
N ALA A 156 6.65 0.53 15.55
CA ALA A 156 7.64 0.44 14.48
C ALA A 156 9.07 0.45 15.01
N LEU A 157 9.40 1.38 15.93
CA LEU A 157 10.72 1.45 16.54
C LEU A 157 11.07 0.19 17.34
N ARG A 158 10.08 -0.43 18.00
CA ARG A 158 10.26 -1.71 18.68
C ARG A 158 10.55 -2.85 17.70
N ASP A 159 9.83 -2.90 16.59
CA ASP A 159 9.94 -4.00 15.61
C ASP A 159 11.18 -3.86 14.70
N MET A 160 11.81 -2.68 14.67
CA MET A 160 13.04 -2.40 13.94
C MET A 160 14.33 -2.59 14.77
N ALA A 161 14.21 -2.91 16.06
CA ALA A 161 15.31 -3.07 17.01
C ALA A 161 15.64 -4.54 17.27
#